data_AF-B4MNT1-F1
#
_entry.id   AF-B4MNT1-F1
#
_cell.length_a   1.000
_cell.length_b   1.000
_cell.length_c   1.000
_cell.angle_alpha   90.00
_cell.angle_beta   90.00
_cell.angle_gamma   90.00
#
_symmetry.space_group_name_H-M   'P 1'
#
loop_
_entity.id
_entity.type
_entity.pdbx_description
1 polymer ?
#
loop_
_entity_poly.entity_id
_entity_poly.type
_entity_poly.pdbx_seq_one_letter_code
_entity_poly.pdbx_strand_id
1 'polypeptide(L)'
;MLCGKKTAIFFLLISIWGTIQLSLMGIFYAMKSVALIEDIPVDENYSSLEDFQKDSDEAFQAVAVRCFVTAVIYLCTAIICFICLRRNRANERRQLMQQQQQKAQKEKEKMEKHQTPFVEPQPIPLKTKSRRKQ
;
A
#
# COMPACT_ATOMS: atom_id res chain seq x y z
N MET A 1 -1.64 -15.48 1.00
CA MET A 1 -2.65 -15.51 2.09
C MET A 1 -3.85 -14.67 1.66
N LEU A 2 -4.96 -15.31 1.26
CA LEU A 2 -6.21 -14.65 0.89
C LEU A 2 -6.89 -14.13 2.17
N CYS A 3 -6.42 -13.01 2.69
CA CYS A 3 -7.24 -12.22 3.60
C CYS A 3 -8.34 -11.55 2.79
N GLY A 4 -9.58 -11.96 3.00
CA GLY A 4 -10.74 -11.38 2.34
C GLY A 4 -10.80 -9.86 2.51
N LYS A 5 -11.50 -9.20 1.58
CA LYS A 5 -11.75 -7.73 1.53
C LYS A 5 -12.11 -7.07 2.87
N LYS A 6 -12.64 -7.83 3.84
CA LYS A 6 -13.02 -7.37 5.18
C LYS A 6 -11.81 -7.20 6.12
N THR A 7 -10.85 -8.12 6.11
CA THR A 7 -9.65 -8.07 6.99
C THR A 7 -8.71 -6.91 6.61
N ALA A 8 -8.65 -6.57 5.31
CA ALA A 8 -7.84 -5.46 4.84
C ALA A 8 -8.30 -4.09 5.39
N ILE A 9 -9.61 -3.89 5.57
CA ILE A 9 -10.17 -2.64 6.11
C ILE A 9 -9.87 -2.51 7.60
N PHE A 10 -9.97 -3.61 8.36
CA PHE A 10 -9.64 -3.63 9.78
C PHE A 10 -8.17 -3.24 10.02
N PHE A 11 -7.24 -3.81 9.24
CA PHE A 11 -5.81 -3.45 9.34
C PHE A 11 -5.53 -1.98 8.98
N LEU A 12 -6.28 -1.40 8.03
CA LEU A 12 -6.14 0.02 7.68
C LEU A 12 -6.66 0.93 8.81
N LEU A 13 -7.77 0.56 9.45
CA LEU A 13 -8.31 1.26 10.61
C LEU A 13 -7.36 1.21 11.80
N ILE A 14 -6.82 0.03 12.12
CA ILE A 14 -5.82 -0.15 13.18
C ILE A 14 -4.55 0.67 12.89
N SER A 15 -4.11 0.73 11.63
CA SER A 15 -2.93 1.51 11.25
C SER A 15 -3.14 3.02 11.43
N ILE A 16 -4.31 3.55 11.03
CA ILE A 16 -4.65 4.96 11.23
C ILE A 16 -4.80 5.27 12.73
N TRP A 17 -5.52 4.42 13.45
CA TRP A 17 -5.74 4.55 14.89
C TRP A 17 -4.43 4.52 15.68
N GLY A 18 -3.55 3.56 15.41
CA GLY A 18 -2.26 3.43 16.08
C GLY A 18 -1.35 4.64 15.83
N THR A 19 -1.41 5.21 14.61
CA THR A 19 -0.66 6.43 14.27
C THR A 19 -1.13 7.64 15.08
N ILE A 20 -2.46 7.77 15.28
CA ILE A 20 -3.05 8.85 16.10
C ILE A 20 -2.70 8.67 17.58
N GLN A 21 -2.77 7.44 18.11
CA GLN A 21 -2.39 7.15 19.49
C GLN A 21 -0.92 7.46 19.77
N LEU A 22 -0.01 7.07 18.87
CA LEU A 22 1.42 7.35 19.01
C LEU A 22 1.72 8.86 18.97
N SER A 23 1.00 9.59 18.11
CA SER A 23 1.12 11.04 18.00
C SER A 23 0.61 11.76 19.26
N LEU A 24 -0.53 11.32 19.82
CA LEU A 24 -1.08 11.87 21.06
C LEU A 24 -0.17 11.61 22.26
N MET A 25 0.42 10.41 22.38
CA MET A 25 1.42 10.14 23.41
C MET A 25 2.63 11.06 23.26
N GLY A 26 3.16 11.25 22.05
CA GLY A 26 4.29 12.16 21.81
C GLY A 26 3.98 13.62 22.18
N ILE A 27 2.76 14.09 21.91
CA ILE A 27 2.32 15.46 22.25
C ILE A 27 2.10 15.62 23.76
N PHE A 28 1.54 14.62 24.45
CA PHE A 28 1.37 14.67 25.91
C PHE A 28 2.70 14.71 26.66
N TYR A 29 3.72 14.00 26.15
CA TYR A 29 5.10 14.13 26.62
C TYR A 29 5.67 15.54 26.38
N ALA A 30 5.36 16.17 25.24
CA ALA A 30 5.80 17.53 24.93
C ALA A 30 5.12 18.61 25.80
N MET A 31 3.91 18.35 26.29
CA MET A 31 3.18 19.25 27.18
C MET A 31 3.61 19.18 28.65
N LYS A 32 4.69 18.46 29.00
CA LYS A 32 5.19 18.39 30.39
C LYS A 32 4.10 17.88 31.37
N SER A 33 3.29 16.92 30.93
CA SER A 33 2.27 16.35 31.81
C SER A 33 2.95 15.59 32.96
N VAL A 34 2.59 15.94 34.20
CA VAL A 34 3.13 15.40 35.48
C VAL A 34 3.07 13.87 35.58
N ALA A 35 2.28 13.22 34.72
CA ALA A 35 2.15 11.75 34.64
C ALA A 35 3.42 11.02 34.19
N LEU A 36 4.51 11.72 33.85
CA LEU A 36 5.71 11.16 33.20
C LEU A 36 7.02 11.68 33.81
N ILE A 37 6.98 12.11 35.08
CA ILE A 37 8.18 12.50 35.82
C ILE A 37 8.95 11.30 36.37
N GLU A 38 8.30 10.14 36.51
CA GLU A 38 8.89 8.91 37.05
C GLU A 38 9.78 8.14 36.05
N ASP A 39 9.64 8.38 34.74
CA ASP A 39 10.47 7.71 33.71
C ASP A 39 11.73 8.54 33.33
N ILE A 40 11.86 9.78 33.80
CA ILE A 40 13.09 10.57 33.62
C ILE A 40 14.09 10.17 34.71
N PRO A 41 15.34 9.82 34.37
CA PRO A 41 16.40 9.63 35.35
C PRO A 41 16.82 11.01 35.88
N VAL A 42 16.13 11.51 36.91
CA VAL A 42 16.59 12.64 37.70
C VAL A 42 17.48 12.11 38.83
N ASP A 43 18.66 12.69 39.00
CA ASP A 43 19.56 12.35 40.11
C ASP A 43 18.87 12.60 41.46
N GLU A 44 18.90 11.67 42.42
CA GLU A 44 18.16 11.87 43.69
C GLU A 44 18.84 12.87 44.66
N ASN A 45 20.01 13.39 44.33
CA ASN A 45 20.82 14.23 45.21
C ASN A 45 20.86 15.70 44.75
N TYR A 46 19.81 16.46 45.06
CA TYR A 46 19.83 17.92 44.91
C TYR A 46 19.94 18.61 46.26
N SER A 47 20.77 19.65 46.31
CA SER A 47 20.99 20.47 47.51
C SER A 47 19.92 21.55 47.70
N SER A 48 19.17 21.86 46.64
CA SER A 48 18.12 22.89 46.60
C SER A 48 16.96 22.45 45.69
N LEU A 49 15.73 22.83 46.06
CA LEU A 49 14.53 22.62 45.24
C LEU A 49 14.61 23.35 43.89
N GLU A 50 15.31 24.48 43.83
CA GLU A 50 15.42 25.30 42.62
C GLU A 50 16.32 24.62 41.57
N ASP A 51 17.40 23.97 42.02
CA ASP A 51 18.30 23.21 41.14
C ASP A 51 17.61 21.95 40.60
N PHE A 52 16.84 21.24 41.44
CA PHE A 52 16.01 20.10 41.02
C PHE A 52 15.01 20.49 39.93
N GLN A 53 14.31 21.62 40.11
CA GLN A 53 13.32 22.10 39.15
C GLN A 53 13.95 22.45 37.80
N LYS A 54 15.12 23.08 37.80
CA LYS A 54 15.81 23.49 36.59
C LYS A 54 16.36 22.30 35.79
N ASP A 55 16.98 21.33 36.47
CA ASP A 55 17.56 20.16 35.80
C ASP A 55 16.47 19.21 35.28
N SER A 56 15.40 19.03 36.06
CA SER A 56 14.20 18.31 35.61
C SER A 56 13.63 18.94 34.33
N ASP A 57 13.50 20.27 34.30
CA ASP A 57 12.93 21.00 33.18
C ASP A 57 13.74 20.84 31.89
N GLU A 58 15.07 20.84 31.98
CA GLU A 58 15.97 20.61 30.84
C GLU A 58 15.93 19.15 30.36
N ALA A 59 15.94 18.19 31.28
CA ALA A 59 15.81 16.77 30.97
C ALA A 59 14.48 16.46 30.25
N PHE A 60 13.39 17.06 30.72
CA PHE A 60 12.08 16.94 30.08
C PHE A 60 12.09 17.44 28.64
N GLN A 61 12.64 18.63 28.39
CA GLN A 61 12.70 19.18 27.03
C GLN A 61 13.55 18.31 26.11
N ALA A 62 14.69 17.82 26.59
CA ALA A 62 15.59 16.99 25.81
C ALA A 62 14.95 15.65 25.40
N VAL A 63 14.16 15.04 26.28
CA VAL A 63 13.43 13.78 25.99
C VAL A 63 12.21 14.04 25.10
N ALA A 64 11.44 15.10 25.38
CA ALA A 64 10.29 15.50 24.59
C ALA A 64 10.65 15.74 23.12
N VAL A 65 11.76 16.43 22.85
CA VAL A 65 12.23 16.70 21.47
C VAL A 65 12.61 15.40 20.76
N ARG A 66 13.34 14.49 21.41
CA ARG A 66 13.71 13.18 20.83
C ARG A 66 12.47 12.34 20.50
N CYS A 67 11.50 12.32 21.41
CA CYS A 67 10.24 11.62 21.23
C CYS A 67 9.44 12.21 20.06
N PHE A 68 9.35 13.53 19.98
CA PHE A 68 8.61 14.23 18.92
C PHE A 68 9.21 13.98 17.53
N VAL A 69 10.53 14.08 17.37
CA VAL A 69 11.21 13.78 16.10
C VAL A 69 10.97 12.33 15.69
N THR A 70 11.07 11.40 16.64
CA THR A 70 10.78 9.98 16.40
C THR A 70 9.32 9.80 15.95
N ALA A 71 8.36 10.41 16.63
CA ALA A 71 6.94 10.32 16.29
C ALA A 71 6.67 10.84 14.86
N VAL A 72 7.28 11.96 14.46
CA VAL A 72 7.16 12.51 13.11
C VAL A 72 7.75 11.55 12.06
N ILE A 73 8.92 10.96 12.31
CA ILE A 73 9.55 10.00 11.39
C ILE A 73 8.69 8.74 11.23
N TYR A 74 8.13 8.22 12.34
CA TYR A 74 7.24 7.06 12.31
C TYR A 74 5.93 7.38 11.58
N LEU A 75 5.37 8.57 11.78
CA LEU A 75 4.19 9.07 11.06
C LEU A 75 4.47 9.14 9.55
N CYS A 76 5.57 9.76 9.13
CA CYS A 76 5.97 9.84 7.72
C CYS A 76 6.16 8.44 7.10
N THR A 77 6.86 7.55 7.81
CA THR A 77 7.11 6.18 7.36
C THR A 77 5.80 5.38 7.25
N ALA A 78 4.89 5.52 8.22
CA ALA A 78 3.58 4.89 8.21
C ALA A 78 2.73 5.39 7.01
N ILE A 79 2.75 6.69 6.71
CA ILE A 79 2.06 7.26 5.55
C ILE A 79 2.64 6.71 4.24
N ILE A 80 3.98 6.66 4.10
CA ILE A 80 4.64 6.13 2.91
C ILE A 80 4.30 4.64 2.73
N CYS A 81 4.40 3.84 3.79
CA CYS A 81 4.03 2.43 3.76
C CYS A 81 2.55 2.24 3.42
N PHE A 82 1.66 3.03 4.00
CA PHE A 82 0.24 3.01 3.69
C PHE A 82 -0.01 3.32 2.21
N ILE A 83 0.61 4.36 1.66
CA ILE A 83 0.51 4.73 0.24
C ILE A 83 1.07 3.62 -0.65
N CYS A 84 2.23 3.07 -0.33
CA CYS A 84 2.85 1.95 -1.05
C CYS A 84 1.97 0.70 -1.02
N LEU A 85 1.40 0.33 0.13
CA LEU A 85 0.46 -0.79 0.25
C LEU A 85 -0.82 -0.55 -0.54
N ARG A 86 -1.32 0.70 -0.57
CA ARG A 86 -2.49 1.07 -1.36
C ARG A 86 -2.20 1.00 -2.86
N ARG A 87 -1.04 1.51 -3.31
CA ARG A 87 -0.58 1.40 -4.70
C ARG A 87 -0.32 -0.05 -5.09
N ASN A 88 0.31 -0.84 -4.21
CA ASN A 88 0.60 -2.24 -4.48
C ASN A 88 -0.69 -3.05 -4.70
N ARG A 89 -1.69 -2.86 -3.83
CA ARG A 89 -3.01 -3.49 -4.01
C ARG A 89 -3.73 -3.04 -5.28
N ALA A 90 -3.53 -1.79 -5.74
CA ALA A 90 -4.08 -1.32 -7.01
C ALA A 90 -3.36 -1.95 -8.22
N ASN A 91 -2.05 -2.16 -8.12
CA ASN A 91 -1.23 -2.79 -9.15
C ASN A 91 -1.57 -4.28 -9.31
N GLU A 92 -1.76 -5.01 -8.21
CA GLU A 92 -2.18 -6.42 -8.23
C GLU A 92 -3.49 -6.60 -9.03
N ARG A 93 -4.47 -5.71 -8.85
CA ARG A 93 -5.73 -5.74 -9.63
C ARG A 93 -5.51 -5.53 -11.13
N ARG A 94 -4.59 -4.63 -11.49
CA ARG A 94 -4.22 -4.38 -12.90
C ARG A 94 -3.57 -5.60 -13.54
N GLN A 95 -2.69 -6.30 -12.82
CA GLN A 95 -2.05 -7.53 -13.29
C GLN A 95 -3.06 -8.67 -13.49
N LEU A 96 -4.03 -8.80 -12.58
CA LEU A 96 -5.13 -9.78 -12.73
C LEU A 96 -5.94 -9.53 -14.01
N MET A 97 -6.28 -8.27 -14.31
CA MET A 97 -6.99 -7.91 -15.55
C MET A 97 -6.17 -8.22 -16.81
N GLN A 98 -4.86 -7.94 -16.80
CA GLN A 98 -3.98 -8.27 -17.93
C GLN A 98 -3.86 -9.79 -18.15
N GLN A 99 -3.75 -10.59 -17.08
CA GLN A 99 -3.72 -12.04 -17.19
C GLN A 99 -5.02 -12.61 -17.77
N GLN A 100 -6.18 -12.05 -17.39
CA GLN A 100 -7.47 -12.46 -17.96
C GLN A 100 -7.56 -12.13 -19.45
N GLN A 101 -7.11 -10.95 -19.87
CA GLN A 101 -7.06 -10.55 -21.29
C GLN A 101 -6.16 -11.47 -22.11
N GLN A 102 -4.97 -11.80 -21.60
CA GLN A 102 -4.04 -12.72 -22.28
C GLN A 102 -4.61 -14.14 -22.41
N LYS A 103 -5.30 -14.63 -21.37
CA LYS A 103 -5.97 -15.95 -21.43
C LYS A 103 -7.08 -15.97 -22.48
N ALA A 104 -7.93 -14.94 -22.51
CA ALA A 104 -8.99 -14.81 -23.50
C ALA A 104 -8.44 -14.72 -24.94
N GLN A 105 -7.34 -14.01 -25.16
CA GLN A 105 -6.66 -13.98 -26.47
C GLN A 105 -6.12 -15.34 -26.88
N LYS A 106 -5.46 -16.06 -25.97
CA LYS A 106 -4.96 -17.42 -26.24
C LYS A 106 -6.07 -18.41 -26.55
N GLU A 107 -7.21 -18.31 -25.87
CA GLU A 107 -8.39 -19.13 -26.18
C GLU A 107 -8.95 -18.81 -27.57
N LYS A 108 -9.01 -17.53 -27.96
CA LYS A 108 -9.42 -17.14 -29.32
C LYS A 108 -8.48 -17.67 -30.40
N GLU A 109 -7.17 -17.56 -30.21
CA GLU A 109 -6.18 -18.11 -31.16
C GLU A 109 -6.27 -19.64 -31.27
N LYS A 110 -6.54 -20.33 -30.15
CA LYS A 110 -6.74 -21.78 -30.14
C LYS A 110 -8.03 -22.18 -30.88
N MET A 111 -9.09 -21.39 -30.76
CA MET A 111 -10.34 -21.58 -31.51
C MET A 111 -10.13 -21.35 -33.01
N GLU A 112 -9.37 -20.32 -33.40
CA GLU A 112 -9.03 -20.03 -34.80
C GLU A 112 -8.20 -21.15 -35.45
N LYS A 113 -7.18 -21.67 -34.76
CA LYS A 113 -6.35 -22.79 -35.25
C LYS A 113 -7.09 -24.12 -35.29
N HIS A 114 -8.12 -24.33 -34.47
CA HIS A 114 -8.96 -25.52 -34.54
C HIS A 114 -10.08 -25.38 -35.60
N GLN A 115 -10.40 -24.14 -35.98
CA GLN A 115 -11.35 -23.79 -37.04
C GLN A 115 -10.66 -23.58 -38.40
N THR A 116 -9.77 -24.49 -38.78
CA THR A 116 -9.49 -24.75 -40.21
C THR A 116 -10.15 -26.06 -40.62
N PRO A 117 -11.37 -25.99 -41.16
CA PRO A 117 -11.71 -26.83 -42.32
C PRO A 117 -12.39 -25.99 -43.41
N PHE A 118 -12.05 -26.28 -44.67
CA PHE A 118 -12.67 -25.83 -45.93
C PHE A 118 -11.85 -24.81 -46.74
N VAL A 119 -10.97 -25.36 -47.58
CA VAL A 119 -10.45 -24.70 -48.78
C VAL A 119 -11.64 -24.42 -49.70
N GLU A 120 -11.79 -23.15 -50.07
CA GLU A 120 -12.78 -22.63 -51.01
C GLU A 120 -12.76 -23.40 -52.35
N PRO A 121 -13.91 -23.79 -52.93
CA PRO A 121 -13.95 -24.40 -54.26
C PRO A 121 -13.46 -23.36 -55.28
N GLN A 122 -12.31 -23.64 -55.90
CA GLN A 122 -11.80 -22.86 -57.02
C GLN A 122 -12.88 -22.74 -58.11
N PRO A 123 -13.08 -21.55 -58.72
CA PRO A 123 -14.05 -21.38 -59.79
C PRO A 123 -13.68 -22.28 -60.98
N ILE A 124 -14.57 -23.23 -61.29
CA ILE A 124 -14.46 -24.09 -62.47
C ILE A 124 -14.54 -23.19 -63.71
N PRO A 125 -13.56 -23.22 -64.64
CA PRO A 125 -13.66 -22.45 -65.86
C PRO A 125 -14.80 -23.01 -66.72
N LEU A 126 -15.89 -22.23 -66.82
CA LEU A 126 -16.94 -22.39 -67.82
C LEU A 126 -16.30 -22.24 -69.22
N LYS A 127 -15.92 -23.37 -69.84
CA LYS A 127 -15.77 -23.42 -71.30
C LYS A 127 -17.17 -23.50 -71.91
N THR A 128 -17.70 -22.32 -72.23
CA THR A 128 -18.80 -22.15 -73.16
C THR A 128 -18.50 -22.91 -74.45
N LYS A 129 -19.38 -23.88 -74.76
CA LYS A 129 -19.47 -24.50 -76.08
C LYS A 129 -19.76 -23.40 -77.10
N SER A 130 -18.73 -22.93 -77.79
CA SER A 130 -18.90 -22.27 -79.09
C SER A 130 -19.26 -23.34 -80.11
N ARG A 131 -20.55 -23.42 -80.45
CA ARG A 131 -21.06 -24.22 -81.57
C ARG A 131 -21.83 -23.28 -82.51
N ARG A 132 -21.13 -22.68 -83.49
CA ARG A 132 -21.65 -22.19 -84.78
C ARG A 132 -20.52 -22.38 -85.80
N LYS A 133 -20.64 -23.35 -86.71
CA LYS A 133 -21.23 -23.21 -88.06
C LYS A 133 -20.43 -22.26 -88.94
N GLN A 134 -19.43 -22.78 -89.67
CA GLN A 134 -19.44 -22.94 -91.13
C GLN A 134 -18.19 -23.71 -91.55
#